data_AF-A0A969E530-F1
#
_entry.id   AF-A0A969E530-F1
#
_cell.length_a   1.000
_cell.length_b   1.000
_cell.length_c   1.000
_cell.angle_alpha   90.00
_cell.angle_beta   90.00
_cell.angle_gamma   90.00
#
_symmetry.space_group_name_H-M   'P 1'
#
loop_
_entity.id
_entity.type
_entity.pdbx_description
1 polymer ?
#
loop_
_entity_poly.entity_id
_entity_poly.type
_entity_poly.pdbx_seq_one_letter_code
_entity_poly.pdbx_strand_id
1 'polypeptide(L)'
;MTTQQDYGSWLFGLVEYSIASKWIFTVSDMWNWQPKKTTALHYPSVSAVFSHGVSRFSLAFVKQVEGVICTGGICRLEPAFSGFKLGVNTAF
;
A
#
# COMPACT_ATOMS: atom_id res chain seq x y z
N MET A 1 9.75 19.73 5.74
CA MET A 1 9.69 20.38 7.06
C MET A 1 10.42 19.48 8.03
N THR A 2 11.47 19.97 8.68
CA THR A 2 12.39 19.13 9.47
C THR A 2 12.24 19.49 10.94
N THR A 3 11.26 18.92 11.65
CA THR A 3 11.14 19.12 13.10
C THR A 3 11.93 18.05 13.87
N GLN A 4 12.24 18.31 15.14
CA GLN A 4 13.04 17.40 15.98
C GLN A 4 12.24 16.20 16.54
N GLN A 5 10.92 16.21 16.35
CA GLN A 5 10.00 15.16 16.79
C GLN A 5 9.62 14.18 15.67
N ASP A 6 10.03 14.44 14.42
CA ASP A 6 9.72 13.60 13.27
C ASP A 6 10.64 12.37 13.20
N TYR A 7 10.06 11.20 12.89
CA TYR A 7 10.75 9.92 12.69
C TYR A 7 11.69 9.87 11.47
N GLY A 8 11.86 10.99 10.78
CA GLY A 8 12.67 11.14 9.57
C GLY A 8 11.88 11.66 8.38
N SER A 9 12.55 11.79 7.25
CA SER A 9 11.93 12.16 5.97
C SER A 9 11.53 10.89 5.21
N TRP A 10 10.23 10.74 4.94
CA TRP A 10 9.68 9.59 4.22
C TRP A 10 9.46 9.95 2.75
N LEU A 11 9.96 9.10 1.86
CA LEU A 11 9.72 9.17 0.43
C LEU A 11 8.79 8.02 0.06
N PHE A 12 7.69 8.34 -0.62
CA PHE A 12 6.78 7.34 -1.16
C PHE A 12 6.82 7.41 -2.68
N GLY A 13 7.08 6.26 -3.31
CA GLY A 13 7.01 6.09 -4.75
C GLY A 13 5.99 5.02 -5.10
N LEU A 14 5.17 5.28 -6.12
CA LEU A 14 4.22 4.32 -6.65
C LEU A 14 4.28 4.34 -8.18
N VAL A 15 4.29 3.16 -8.77
CA VAL A 15 4.19 2.91 -10.20
C VAL A 15 3.00 2.01 -10.43
N GLU A 16 2.06 2.49 -11.25
CA GLU A 16 0.92 1.71 -11.69
C GLU A 16 0.96 1.54 -13.19
N TYR A 17 0.73 0.32 -13.65
CA TYR A 17 0.65 -0.04 -15.05
C TYR A 17 -0.65 -0.78 -15.31
N SER A 18 -1.49 -0.21 -16.17
CA SER A 18 -2.79 -0.78 -16.54
C SER A 18 -2.81 -1.16 -18.02
N ILE A 19 -3.25 -2.40 -18.29
CA ILE A 19 -3.40 -2.93 -19.65
C ILE A 19 -4.88 -3.15 -19.92
N ALA A 20 -5.42 -2.36 -20.86
CA ALA A 20 -6.75 -2.51 -21.42
C ALA A 20 -7.89 -2.64 -20.38
N SER A 21 -7.73 -2.01 -19.21
CA SER A 21 -8.63 -2.08 -18.04
C SER A 21 -8.92 -3.49 -17.50
N LYS A 22 -8.21 -4.52 -17.99
CA LYS A 22 -8.35 -5.91 -17.55
C LYS A 22 -7.27 -6.30 -16.54
N TRP A 23 -6.06 -5.79 -16.71
CA TRP A 23 -4.96 -6.07 -15.81
C TRP A 23 -4.40 -4.76 -15.28
N ILE A 24 -4.22 -4.67 -13.96
CA ILE A 24 -3.57 -3.55 -13.30
C ILE A 24 -2.49 -4.12 -12.40
N PHE A 25 -1.26 -3.66 -12.59
CA PHE A 25 -0.13 -3.99 -11.75
C PHE A 25 0.31 -2.72 -11.06
N THR A 26 0.39 -2.75 -9.74
CA THR A 26 0.80 -1.61 -8.93
C THR A 26 1.94 -2.03 -8.03
N VAL A 27 3.06 -1.32 -8.12
CA VAL A 27 4.21 -1.49 -7.24
C VAL A 27 4.41 -0.16 -6.52
N SER A 28 4.52 -0.20 -5.20
CA SER A 28 4.90 0.98 -4.43
C SER A 28 5.95 0.64 -3.40
N ASP A 29 6.81 1.61 -3.09
CA ASP A 29 7.80 1.51 -2.04
C ASP A 29 7.78 2.79 -1.21
N MET A 30 7.75 2.61 0.10
CA MET A 30 7.88 3.69 1.06
C MET A 30 9.22 3.53 1.75
N TRP A 31 10.12 4.48 1.48
CA TRP A 31 11.48 4.48 1.99
C TRP A 31 11.73 5.70 2.89
N ASN A 32 12.22 5.44 4.10
CA ASN A 32 12.73 6.49 4.98
C ASN A 32 14.19 6.83 4.63
N TRP A 33 14.41 7.96 3.94
CA TRP A 33 15.72 8.40 3.42
C TRP A 33 16.60 9.08 4.48
N GLN A 34 16.00 9.66 5.53
CA GLN A 34 16.74 10.31 6.62
C GLN A 34 16.18 9.89 7.98
N PRO A 35 16.46 8.66 8.43
CA PRO A 35 15.97 8.23 9.73
C PRO A 35 16.81 8.87 10.85
N LYS A 36 16.16 9.58 11.78
CA LYS A 36 16.85 10.23 12.92
C LYS A 36 17.00 9.32 14.16
N LYS A 37 16.19 8.26 14.28
CA LYS A 37 16.13 7.40 15.49
C LYS A 37 16.00 5.89 15.21
N THR A 38 15.97 5.45 13.95
CA THR A 38 15.69 4.04 13.59
C THR A 38 16.50 3.62 12.35
N THR A 39 16.66 2.32 12.11
CA THR A 39 17.25 1.79 10.86
C THR A 39 16.40 2.21 9.65
N ALA A 40 17.00 2.36 8.46
CA ALA A 40 16.25 2.62 7.24
C ALA A 40 15.24 1.48 6.98
N LEU A 41 13.95 1.79 7.09
CA LEU A 41 12.87 0.82 6.89
C LEU A 41 12.30 0.99 5.49
N HIS A 42 12.23 -0.12 4.75
CA HIS A 42 11.60 -0.23 3.44
C HIS A 42 10.26 -0.97 3.57
N TYR A 43 9.24 -0.39 2.95
CA TYR A 43 7.89 -0.94 2.89
C TYR A 43 7.47 -1.13 1.43
N PRO A 44 8.00 -2.17 0.77
CA PRO A 44 7.56 -2.52 -0.56
C PRO A 44 6.17 -3.14 -0.51
N SER A 45 5.34 -2.76 -1.46
CA SER A 45 4.06 -3.42 -1.73
C SER A 45 3.89 -3.61 -3.23
N VAL A 46 3.37 -4.78 -3.60
CA VAL A 46 3.12 -5.18 -4.97
C VAL A 46 1.71 -5.71 -5.04
N SER A 47 0.93 -5.25 -5.99
CA SER A 47 -0.42 -5.76 -6.23
C SER A 47 -0.69 -5.95 -7.71
N ALA A 48 -1.48 -6.97 -8.00
CA ALA A 48 -1.96 -7.30 -9.31
C ALA A 48 -3.48 -7.49 -9.21
N VAL A 49 -4.20 -6.86 -10.13
CA VAL A 49 -5.65 -6.93 -10.21
C VAL A 49 -6.03 -7.37 -11.60
N PHE A 50 -6.85 -8.41 -11.69
CA PHE A 50 -7.45 -8.90 -12.91
C PHE A 50 -8.96 -8.67 -12.88
N SER A 51 -9.48 -8.01 -13.90
CA SER A 51 -10.92 -7.76 -14.08
C SER A 51 -11.42 -8.46 -15.33
N HIS A 52 -12.44 -9.29 -15.18
CA HIS A 52 -13.11 -10.00 -16.26
C HIS A 52 -14.63 -9.81 -16.14
N GLY A 53 -15.22 -9.02 -17.03
CA GLY A 53 -16.64 -8.70 -17.00
C GLY A 53 -17.02 -7.97 -15.71
N VAL A 54 -17.90 -8.57 -14.92
CA VAL A 54 -18.38 -8.06 -13.61
C VAL A 54 -17.59 -8.58 -12.42
N SER A 55 -16.59 -9.44 -12.64
CA SER A 55 -15.76 -10.03 -11.59
C SER A 55 -14.36 -9.41 -11.59
N ARG A 56 -13.88 -9.03 -10.40
CA ARG A 56 -12.57 -8.45 -10.14
C ARG A 56 -11.83 -9.30 -9.11
N PHE A 57 -10.69 -9.81 -9.51
CA PHE A 57 -9.76 -10.58 -8.70
C PHE A 57 -8.56 -9.68 -8.34
N SER A 58 -8.26 -9.55 -7.06
CA SER A 58 -7.13 -8.77 -6.57
C SER A 58 -6.20 -9.66 -5.76
N LEU A 59 -4.91 -9.62 -6.07
CA LEU A 59 -3.83 -10.23 -5.31
C LEU A 59 -2.82 -9.15 -4.94
N ALA A 60 -2.54 -8.97 -3.67
CA ALA A 60 -1.59 -7.96 -3.20
C ALA A 60 -0.65 -8.52 -2.14
N PHE A 61 0.64 -8.41 -2.35
CA PHE A 61 1.65 -8.59 -1.31
C PHE A 61 1.97 -7.22 -0.72
N VAL A 62 1.57 -6.98 0.52
CA VAL A 62 1.71 -5.66 1.16
C VAL A 62 2.42 -5.82 2.49
N LYS A 63 3.47 -5.01 2.67
CA LYS A 63 4.10 -4.76 3.98
C LYS A 63 3.72 -3.35 4.43
N GLN A 64 2.74 -3.24 5.31
CA GLN A 64 2.26 -1.96 5.85
C GLN A 64 2.65 -1.82 7.34
N VAL A 65 2.93 -0.58 7.76
CA VAL A 65 3.09 -0.23 9.17
C VAL A 65 1.76 -0.28 9.91
N GLU A 66 1.80 -0.50 11.22
CA GLU A 66 0.62 -0.26 12.05
C GLU A 66 0.26 1.23 12.00
N GLY A 67 -1.03 1.51 11.87
CA GLY A 67 -1.48 2.88 11.74
C GLY A 67 -2.99 3.01 11.88
N VAL A 68 -3.45 4.24 11.98
CA VAL A 68 -4.87 4.58 11.93
C VAL A 68 -5.19 5.06 10.53
N ILE A 69 -6.11 4.37 9.86
CA ILE A 69 -6.64 4.81 8.57
C ILE A 69 -8.03 5.40 8.78
N CYS A 70 -8.22 6.65 8.35
CA CYS A 70 -9.49 7.34 8.43
C CYS A 70 -10.05 7.53 7.02
N THR A 71 -11.19 6.88 6.73
CA THR A 71 -11.91 7.02 5.45
C THR A 71 -13.34 7.44 5.73
N GLY A 72 -13.78 8.54 5.11
CA GLY A 72 -15.16 9.04 5.25
C GLY A 72 -15.58 9.41 6.68
N GLY A 73 -14.64 9.81 7.55
CA GLY A 73 -14.92 10.18 8.94
C GLY A 73 -14.88 9.03 9.95
N ILE A 74 -14.65 7.79 9.51
CA ILE A 74 -14.45 6.65 10.39
C ILE A 74 -12.96 6.31 10.43
N CYS A 75 -12.39 6.26 11.64
CA CYS A 75 -11.01 5.86 11.86
C CYS A 75 -10.95 4.40 12.34
N ARG A 76 -10.29 3.53 11.57
CA ARG A 76 -10.03 2.14 11.94
C ARG A 76 -8.53 1.95 12.20
N LEU A 77 -8.22 1.22 13.27
CA LEU A 77 -6.87 0.70 13.49
C LEU A 77 -6.60 -0.39 12.46
N GLU A 78 -5.64 -0.12 11.57
CA GLU A 78 -5.13 -1.08 10.62
C GLU A 78 -3.84 -1.66 11.22
N PRO A 79 -3.82 -2.94 11.64
CA PRO A 79 -2.63 -3.53 12.24
C PRO A 79 -1.49 -3.61 11.21
N ALA A 80 -0.26 -3.68 11.71
CA ALA A 80 0.90 -3.98 10.87
C ALA A 80 0.65 -5.30 10.15
N PHE A 81 0.65 -5.27 8.82
CA PHE A 81 0.38 -6.43 7.99
C PHE A 81 1.54 -6.64 7.05
N SER A 82 2.06 -7.86 7.02
CA SER A 82 3.10 -8.30 6.10
C SER A 82 2.69 -9.65 5.54
N GLY A 83 2.14 -9.66 4.34
CA GLY A 83 1.66 -10.90 3.73
C GLY A 83 0.91 -10.70 2.43
N PHE A 84 0.22 -11.76 2.01
CA PHE A 84 -0.60 -11.78 0.80
C PHE A 84 -2.07 -11.52 1.14
N LYS A 85 -2.70 -10.58 0.44
CA LYS A 85 -4.13 -10.28 0.45
C LYS A 85 -4.71 -10.79 -0.86
N LEU A 86 -5.68 -11.69 -0.77
CA LEU A 86 -6.48 -12.17 -1.89
C LEU A 86 -7.90 -11.60 -1.73
N GLY A 87 -8.44 -11.04 -2.80
CA GLY A 87 -9.78 -10.49 -2.83
C GLY A 87 -10.48 -10.86 -4.12
N VAL A 88 -11.75 -11.24 -4.01
CA VAL A 88 -12.63 -11.48 -5.15
C VAL A 88 -13.87 -10.62 -4.92
N ASN A 89 -14.15 -9.75 -5.86
CA ASN A 89 -15.33 -8.91 -5.86
C ASN A 89 -16.11 -9.22 -7.15
N THR A 90 -17.36 -9.62 -7.02
CA THR A 90 -18.23 -9.86 -8.17
C THR A 90 -19.54 -9.14 -7.93
N ALA A 91 -20.02 -8.46 -8.97
CA ALA A 91 -21.38 -7.96 -9.01
C ALA A 91 -22.27 -8.97 -9.74
N PHE A 92 -23.52 -9.13 -9.28
CA PHE A 92 -24.55 -10.00 -9.86
C PHE A 92 -25.73 -9.16 -10.36
#